data_AF-A0A8T1EV17-F1
#
_entry.id   AF-A0A8T1EV17-F1
#
_cell.length_a   1.000
_cell.length_b   1.000
_cell.length_c   1.000
_cell.angle_alpha   90.00
_cell.angle_beta   90.00
_cell.angle_gamma   90.00
#
_symmetry.space_group_name_H-M   'P 1'
#
loop_
_entity.id
_entity.type
_entity.pdbx_description
1 polymer ?
#
loop_
_entity_poly.entity_id
_entity_poly.type
_entity_poly.pdbx_seq_one_letter_code
_entity_poly.pdbx_strand_id
1 'polypeptide(L)'
;MIMTGERQDRHVLIPRIVFISDGEAREFPFRLRRKRFPVQPAFAMTINKAQGQTVQNLGLYLSTPCFSHGQLYVALSRVMSRSKF
;
A
#
# COMPACT_ATOMS: atom_id res chain seq x y z
N MET A 1 17.03 12.56 7.21
CA MET A 1 18.11 12.38 6.23
C MET A 1 17.63 11.36 5.21
N ILE A 2 17.59 11.73 3.93
CA ILE A 2 17.28 10.79 2.85
C ILE A 2 18.56 10.01 2.55
N MET A 3 18.51 8.68 2.71
CA MET A 3 19.70 7.82 2.59
C MET A 3 20.07 7.51 1.14
N THR A 4 19.12 7.58 0.20
CA THR A 4 19.30 7.18 -1.21
C THR A 4 18.37 7.96 -2.15
N GLY A 5 18.76 8.08 -3.42
CA GLY A 5 17.96 8.74 -4.48
C GLY A 5 18.37 10.18 -4.76
N GLU A 6 17.66 10.87 -5.65
CA GLU A 6 18.01 12.20 -6.17
C GLU A 6 18.14 13.29 -5.09
N ARG A 7 17.52 13.08 -3.92
CA ARG A 7 17.52 14.04 -2.79
C ARG A 7 18.35 13.55 -1.59
N GLN A 8 19.35 12.69 -1.83
CA GLN A 8 20.25 12.18 -0.79
C GLN A 8 20.87 13.30 0.06
N ASP A 9 21.13 13.00 1.34
CA ASP A 9 21.68 13.89 2.37
C ASP A 9 20.82 15.10 2.77
N ARG A 10 19.61 15.25 2.19
CA ARG A 10 18.66 16.27 2.63
C ARG A 10 17.90 15.83 3.88
N HIS A 11 17.73 16.77 4.82
CA HIS A 11 16.81 16.63 5.94
C HIS A 11 15.41 17.09 5.51
N VAL A 12 14.45 16.16 5.51
CA VAL A 12 13.06 16.43 5.19
C VAL A 12 12.20 16.03 6.38
N LEU A 13 11.25 16.88 6.75
CA LEU A 13 10.22 16.57 7.75
C LEU A 13 9.01 15.95 7.05
N ILE A 14 8.58 14.78 7.51
CA ILE A 14 7.36 14.14 7.02
C ILE A 14 6.21 14.57 7.94
N PRO A 15 5.18 15.28 7.44
CA PRO A 15 4.06 15.68 8.27
C PRO A 15 3.26 14.46 8.73
N ARG A 16 2.78 14.49 9.98
CA ARG A 16 1.90 13.44 10.54
C ARG A 16 0.46 13.75 10.18
N ILE A 17 -0.22 12.79 9.56
CA ILE A 17 -1.66 12.89 9.24
C ILE A 17 -2.46 12.41 10.44
N VAL A 18 -3.52 13.15 10.78
CA VAL A 18 -4.49 12.78 11.81
C VAL A 18 -5.77 12.34 11.12
N PHE A 19 -6.20 11.10 11.38
CA PHE A 19 -7.48 10.57 10.96
C PHE A 19 -8.41 10.56 12.18
N ILE A 20 -9.61 11.13 12.04
CA ILE A 20 -10.63 11.19 13.10
C ILE A 20 -11.85 10.44 12.57
N SER A 21 -12.36 9.47 13.33
CA SER A 21 -13.66 8.88 13.04
C SER A 21 -14.75 9.85 13.49
N ASP A 22 -15.30 10.64 12.58
CA ASP A 22 -16.50 11.43 12.88
C ASP A 22 -17.72 10.51 12.97
N GLY A 23 -18.55 10.77 13.98
CA GLY A 23 -19.51 9.86 14.59
C GLY A 23 -20.73 9.46 13.76
N GLU A 24 -20.61 9.35 12.43
CA GLU A 24 -21.67 8.80 11.58
C GLU A 24 -21.60 7.26 11.47
N ALA A 25 -20.42 6.68 11.67
CA ALA A 25 -20.27 5.24 11.80
C ALA A 25 -20.59 4.81 13.25
N ARG A 26 -21.81 4.30 13.48
CA ARG A 26 -22.33 3.76 14.75
C ARG A 26 -21.50 2.59 15.36
N GLU A 27 -20.28 2.34 14.91
CA GLU A 27 -19.48 1.15 15.27
C GLU A 27 -18.73 1.30 16.60
N PHE A 28 -18.49 2.51 17.11
CA PHE A 28 -17.70 2.71 18.34
C PHE A 28 -18.31 3.74 19.29
N PRO A 29 -18.34 3.48 20.62
CA PRO A 29 -18.87 4.42 21.62
C PRO A 29 -17.93 5.60 21.92
N PHE A 30 -16.83 5.77 21.17
CA PHE A 30 -15.83 6.80 21.37
C PHE A 30 -15.27 7.31 20.03
N ARG A 31 -14.74 8.55 20.04
CA ARG A 31 -14.05 9.12 18.87
C ARG A 31 -12.62 8.59 18.78
N LEU A 32 -12.31 7.83 17.73
CA LEU A 32 -10.96 7.34 17.46
C LEU A 32 -10.17 8.40 16.69
N ARG A 33 -9.04 8.83 17.28
CA ARG A 33 -8.07 9.71 16.63
C ARG A 33 -6.77 8.96 16.36
N ARG A 34 -6.45 8.71 15.09
CA ARG A 34 -5.24 8.00 14.66
C ARG A 34 -4.26 8.97 14.01
N LYS A 35 -3.12 9.23 14.67
CA LYS A 35 -2.01 10.03 14.14
C LYS A 35 -0.93 9.12 13.56
N ARG A 36 -0.68 9.18 12.25
CA ARG A 36 0.31 8.33 11.57
C ARG A 36 1.17 9.13 10.60
N PHE A 37 2.40 8.67 10.36
CA PHE A 37 3.14 9.14 9.20
C PHE A 37 2.52 8.50 7.95
N PRO A 38 2.39 9.22 6.82
CA PRO A 38 1.88 8.70 5.56
C PRO A 38 2.95 7.89 4.82
N VAL A 39 3.65 7.00 5.53
CA VAL A 39 4.66 6.11 4.96
C VAL A 39 4.32 4.69 5.35
N GLN A 40 4.48 3.76 4.42
CA GLN A 40 4.35 2.34 4.65
C GLN A 40 5.53 1.64 3.97
N PRO A 41 6.32 0.81 4.69
CA PRO A 41 7.33 -0.02 4.04
C PRO A 41 6.61 -0.99 3.10
N ALA A 42 6.98 -1.00 1.82
CA ALA A 42 6.30 -1.76 0.78
C ALA A 42 7.31 -2.54 -0.07
N PHE A 43 7.94 -3.57 0.53
CA PHE A 43 8.64 -4.59 -0.24
C PHE A 43 7.66 -5.60 -0.86
N ALA A 44 6.58 -5.89 -0.15
CA ALA A 44 5.44 -6.67 -0.64
C ALA A 44 4.14 -5.93 -0.31
N MET A 45 3.14 -6.06 -1.17
CA MET A 45 1.82 -5.48 -1.00
C MET A 45 0.74 -6.50 -1.32
N THR A 46 -0.42 -6.39 -0.67
CA THR A 46 -1.56 -7.26 -0.98
C THR A 46 -2.19 -6.85 -2.32
N ILE A 47 -2.84 -7.80 -3.00
CA ILE A 47 -3.50 -7.56 -4.30
C ILE A 47 -4.50 -6.40 -4.22
N ASN A 48 -5.29 -6.34 -3.15
CA ASN A 48 -6.27 -5.26 -2.93
C ASN A 48 -5.60 -3.88 -2.78
N LYS A 49 -4.36 -3.82 -2.28
CA LYS A 49 -3.59 -2.57 -2.17
C LYS A 49 -2.94 -2.17 -3.50
N ALA A 50 -2.57 -3.14 -4.33
CA ALA A 50 -2.03 -2.91 -5.67
C ALA A 50 -3.11 -2.48 -6.69
N GLN A 51 -4.40 -2.66 -6.37
CA GLN A 51 -5.50 -2.25 -7.24
C GLN A 51 -5.42 -0.74 -7.55
N GLY A 52 -5.31 -0.40 -8.84
CA GLY A 52 -5.22 0.98 -9.31
C GLY A 52 -3.81 1.58 -9.35
N GLN A 53 -2.78 0.82 -8.95
CA GLN A 53 -1.39 1.28 -9.04
C GLN A 53 -0.71 0.80 -10.32
N THR A 54 0.22 1.58 -10.86
CA THR A 54 1.08 1.18 -11.98
C THR A 54 2.49 0.97 -11.43
N VAL A 55 3.00 -0.25 -11.50
CA VAL A 55 4.34 -0.62 -11.02
C VAL A 55 5.05 -1.34 -12.15
N GLN A 56 6.31 -0.98 -12.41
CA GLN A 56 7.06 -1.49 -13.56
C GLN A 56 7.43 -2.98 -13.39
N ASN A 57 7.93 -3.34 -12.19
CA ASN A 57 8.39 -4.69 -11.89
C ASN A 57 7.70 -5.19 -10.61
N LEU A 58 6.97 -6.30 -10.70
CA LEU A 58 6.25 -6.93 -9.58
C LEU A 58 6.40 -8.45 -9.66
N GLY A 59 6.55 -9.09 -8.51
CA GLY A 59 6.42 -10.54 -8.34
C GLY A 59 5.06 -10.87 -7.71
N LEU A 60 4.34 -11.85 -8.27
CA LEU A 60 3.10 -12.36 -7.70
C LEU A 60 3.38 -13.63 -6.90
N TYR A 61 3.15 -13.59 -5.59
CA TYR A 61 3.25 -14.74 -4.71
C TYR A 61 1.86 -15.11 -4.17
N LEU A 62 1.40 -16.33 -4.48
CA LEU A 62 0.13 -16.88 -4.03
C LEU A 62 0.40 -18.18 -3.25
N SER A 63 0.53 -18.08 -1.92
CA SER A 63 0.64 -19.27 -1.06
C SER A 63 -0.70 -19.99 -0.87
N THR A 64 -1.82 -19.26 -0.98
CA THR A 64 -3.19 -19.77 -0.88
C THR A 64 -4.01 -19.32 -2.08
N PRO A 65 -5.03 -20.09 -2.50
CA PRO A 65 -5.90 -19.69 -3.60
C PRO A 65 -6.62 -18.36 -3.32
N CYS A 66 -6.88 -17.58 -4.37
CA CYS A 66 -7.56 -16.29 -4.27
C CYS A 66 -8.98 -16.46 -3.70
N PHE A 67 -9.32 -15.65 -2.71
CA PHE A 67 -10.57 -15.79 -1.96
C PHE A 67 -11.77 -15.16 -2.68
N SER A 68 -11.56 -14.12 -3.49
CA SER A 68 -12.65 -13.44 -4.21
C SER A 68 -12.50 -13.47 -5.74
N HIS A 69 -13.64 -13.43 -6.42
CA HIS A 69 -13.70 -13.34 -7.87
C HIS A 69 -12.99 -12.06 -8.36
N GLY A 70 -12.12 -12.19 -9.35
CA GLY A 70 -11.40 -11.07 -9.94
C GLY A 70 -10.05 -10.72 -9.27
N GLN A 71 -9.72 -11.25 -8.09
CA GLN A 71 -8.41 -10.97 -7.45
C GLN A 71 -7.22 -11.44 -8.29
N LEU A 72 -7.30 -12.64 -8.86
CA LEU A 72 -6.25 -13.18 -9.72
C LEU A 72 -6.08 -12.32 -10.99
N TYR A 73 -7.19 -11.86 -11.57
CA TYR A 73 -7.17 -10.99 -12.74
C TYR A 73 -6.56 -9.62 -12.42
N VAL A 74 -6.93 -9.02 -11.29
CA VAL A 74 -6.33 -7.77 -10.81
C VAL A 74 -4.83 -7.93 -10.57
N ALA A 75 -4.39 -9.09 -10.04
CA ALA A 75 -2.97 -9.34 -9.85
C ALA A 75 -2.21 -9.49 -11.17
N LEU A 76 -2.72 -10.30 -12.11
CA LEU A 76 -2.06 -10.58 -13.39
C LEU A 76 -2.03 -9.35 -14.30
N SER A 77 -3.09 -8.54 -14.32
CA SER A 77 -3.14 -7.29 -15.11
C SER A 77 -2.10 -6.24 -14.69
N ARG A 78 -1.50 -6.38 -13.50
CA ARG A 78 -0.45 -5.47 -12.99
C ARG A 78 0.97 -5.97 -13.27
N VAL A 79 1.12 -7.21 -13.73
CA VAL A 79 2.42 -7.78 -14.10
C VAL A 79 2.63 -7.56 -15.60
N MET A 80 3.51 -6.61 -15.93
CA MET A 80 3.75 -6.18 -17.32
C MET A 80 4.50 -7.22 -18.17
N SER A 81 5.36 -8.04 -17.57
CA SER A 81 6.14 -9.05 -18.28
C SER A 81 6.41 -10.28 -17.42
N ARG A 82 6.24 -11.46 -17.99
CA ARG A 82 6.68 -12.72 -17.39
C ARG A 82 8.17 -12.85 -17.64
N SER A 83 8.99 -12.42 -16.68
CA SER A 83 10.41 -12.79 -16.66
C SER A 83 10.49 -14.32 -16.56
N LYS A 84 10.87 -14.98 -17.66
CA LYS A 84 11.36 -16.36 -17.60
C LYS A 84 12.72 -16.29 -16.91
N PHE A 85 12.80 -16.80 -15.69
CA PHE A 85 14.06 -17.40 -15.27
C PHE A 85 14.34 -18.59 -16.19
#